data_AF-U1RGQ9-F1
#
_entry.id   AF-U1RGQ9-F1
#
_cell.length_a   1.000
_cell.length_b   1.000
_cell.length_c   1.000
_cell.angle_alpha   90.00
_cell.angle_beta   90.00
_cell.angle_gamma   90.00
#
_symmetry.space_group_name_H-M   'P 1'
#
loop_
_entity.id
_entity.type
_entity.pdbx_description
1 polymer ?
#
loop_
_entity_poly.entity_id
_entity_poly.type
_entity_poly.pdbx_seq_one_letter_code
_entity_poly.pdbx_strand_id
1 'polypeptide(L)'
;ATGGSSKTDTDTTNGFKALDNALTTDGKKTVRQWRSDFQAALNKYGQTSYDYEGNVISARNGVKMSLFGYEVFGQYLGQGARAHPELSVGDHFLNGVDGKNSVAKAMVKWDAENPVNFRLNNVTTGSGYGGGKSEDPGMFKDGLSWDYLQNMYEAMDNAPDKAPARTFMNSKLEWVDKWPDNEPGEPRHREMNMTRYLVGNRTQVGKVGSSALYWAEDKGAALGTLIEDLSGDTSKAKSVNIAREFIKGYNDGLDRNYDGWQIGNQDKEKGQDVFGYMNSNLRSHIGGILKEYVSDIVEEKKRFTGVKDGPGGSWDIRDGRYHLVFDSELSKMMHDEIITKDGKKEVKDVSKFFKDIAHDKKLIKEFSKHMVNNLTTDYYKAYTAYGDDRHKDILKNYVVENYSESLKVLKRAELMAGIDESESTVGKVMKFFKEVNDYGVSSIPVVGSSLQKVGNGVIQLCDDDRINRIAADHSLDGADVDIEVNNATDIVSSTQIKHQERIESPIVRKYENPKGGPSLQDVPGIKEYVNMLPEDERFFDKNGNEIPDESLKEPQLQARNRFIHSKWNGQGG
;
A
#
# COMPACT_ATOMS: atom_id res chain seq x y z
N ALA A 1 5.96 9.87 -28.91
CA ALA A 1 5.43 8.82 -29.82
C ALA A 1 4.67 7.70 -29.09
N THR A 2 5.08 7.29 -27.88
CA THR A 2 4.44 6.23 -27.06
C THR A 2 3.21 6.66 -26.26
N GLY A 3 2.66 7.86 -26.54
CA GLY A 3 1.47 8.39 -25.88
C GLY A 3 1.71 9.09 -24.54
N GLY A 4 2.81 9.83 -24.39
CA GLY A 4 3.11 10.60 -23.18
C GLY A 4 2.04 11.64 -22.84
N SER A 5 1.90 11.95 -21.56
CA SER A 5 1.02 13.00 -21.02
C SER A 5 1.85 14.23 -20.66
N SER A 6 1.24 15.42 -20.78
CA SER A 6 1.80 16.65 -20.23
C SER A 6 1.18 16.95 -18.87
N LYS A 7 1.92 17.60 -17.97
CA LYS A 7 1.40 18.14 -16.71
C LYS A 7 0.38 19.27 -16.90
N THR A 8 0.23 19.82 -18.11
CA THR A 8 -0.71 20.90 -18.40
C THR A 8 -2.08 20.36 -18.81
N ASP A 9 -3.11 20.78 -18.06
CA ASP A 9 -4.55 20.66 -18.31
C ASP A 9 -5.07 19.28 -18.80
N THR A 10 -5.81 18.61 -17.90
CA THR A 10 -6.51 17.35 -18.16
C THR A 10 -7.45 17.43 -19.37
N ASP A 11 -8.09 18.58 -19.61
CA ASP A 11 -9.04 18.75 -20.72
C ASP A 11 -8.33 18.77 -22.08
N THR A 12 -7.18 19.44 -22.17
CA THR A 12 -6.31 19.42 -23.36
C THR A 12 -5.82 18.00 -23.65
N THR A 13 -5.42 17.25 -22.62
CA THR A 13 -5.02 15.84 -22.76
C THR A 13 -6.18 14.96 -23.26
N ASN A 14 -7.39 15.17 -22.75
CA ASN A 14 -8.59 14.45 -23.19
C ASN A 14 -8.97 14.78 -24.64
N GLY A 15 -8.85 16.04 -25.06
CA GLY A 15 -9.07 16.47 -26.44
C GLY A 15 -8.11 15.80 -27.42
N PHE A 16 -6.83 15.68 -27.07
CA PHE A 16 -5.85 14.98 -27.89
C PHE A 16 -6.12 13.47 -27.98
N LYS A 17 -6.52 12.84 -26.86
CA LYS A 17 -6.95 11.41 -26.83
C LYS A 17 -8.14 11.17 -27.76
N ALA A 18 -9.10 12.08 -27.83
CA ALA A 18 -10.24 11.98 -28.74
C ALA A 18 -9.82 12.09 -30.21
N LEU A 19 -8.90 13.00 -30.54
CA LEU A 19 -8.38 13.18 -31.90
C LEU A 19 -7.54 11.97 -32.38
N ASP A 20 -6.80 11.33 -31.47
CA ASP A 20 -5.95 10.16 -31.75
C ASP A 20 -6.69 9.01 -32.45
N ASN A 21 -8.01 8.89 -32.23
CA ASN A 21 -8.87 7.88 -32.87
C ASN A 21 -9.14 8.16 -34.36
N ALA A 22 -9.03 9.41 -34.80
CA ALA A 22 -9.35 9.83 -36.17
C ALA A 22 -8.11 10.11 -37.03
N LEU A 23 -6.92 10.24 -36.42
CA LEU A 23 -5.70 10.60 -37.13
C LEU A 23 -5.11 9.40 -37.89
N THR A 24 -4.62 9.68 -39.10
CA THR A 24 -3.88 8.72 -39.93
C THR A 24 -2.51 9.28 -40.31
N THR A 25 -1.51 8.42 -40.48
CA THR A 25 -0.15 8.84 -40.88
C THR A 25 -0.05 9.10 -42.39
N ASP A 26 -0.86 8.41 -43.19
CA ASP A 26 -0.82 8.41 -44.66
C ASP A 26 -2.21 8.21 -45.31
N GLY A 27 -3.29 8.42 -44.56
CA GLY A 27 -4.66 8.16 -45.01
C GLY A 27 -5.09 6.68 -44.97
N LYS A 28 -4.19 5.74 -44.63
CA LYS A 28 -4.49 4.30 -44.55
C LYS A 28 -4.20 3.73 -43.17
N LYS A 29 -3.05 4.09 -42.60
CA LYS A 29 -2.63 3.63 -41.27
C LYS A 29 -3.03 4.64 -40.21
N THR A 30 -3.80 4.21 -39.22
CA THR A 30 -4.15 5.08 -38.09
C THR A 30 -2.93 5.35 -37.22
N VAL A 31 -2.89 6.51 -36.57
CA VAL A 31 -1.83 6.84 -35.59
C VAL A 31 -1.78 5.81 -34.46
N ARG A 32 -2.94 5.27 -34.04
CA ARG A 32 -3.02 4.16 -33.08
C ARG A 32 -2.30 2.91 -33.57
N GLN A 33 -2.56 2.48 -34.80
CA GLN A 33 -1.91 1.31 -35.38
C GLN A 33 -0.40 1.54 -35.55
N TRP A 34 0.01 2.72 -36.03
CA TRP A 34 1.42 3.09 -36.09
C TRP A 34 2.09 3.05 -34.71
N ARG A 35 1.43 3.56 -33.67
CA ARG A 35 1.96 3.53 -32.30
C ARG A 35 2.08 2.11 -31.77
N SER A 36 1.06 1.27 -32.00
CA SER A 36 1.11 -0.14 -31.58
C SER A 36 2.25 -0.89 -32.26
N ASP A 37 2.46 -0.67 -33.57
CA ASP A 37 3.57 -1.27 -34.32
C ASP A 37 4.94 -0.76 -33.83
N PHE A 38 5.04 0.53 -33.51
CA PHE A 38 6.25 1.11 -32.94
C PHE A 38 6.56 0.49 -31.57
N GLN A 39 5.56 0.30 -30.72
CA GLN A 39 5.73 -0.37 -29.44
C GLN A 39 6.09 -1.85 -29.59
N ALA A 40 5.51 -2.55 -30.56
CA ALA A 40 5.90 -3.91 -30.90
C ALA A 40 7.39 -3.99 -31.31
N ALA A 41 7.87 -3.00 -32.06
CA ALA A 41 9.28 -2.89 -32.40
C ALA A 41 10.14 -2.65 -31.15
N LEU A 42 9.75 -1.72 -30.25
CA LEU A 42 10.44 -1.51 -28.98
C LEU A 42 10.50 -2.80 -28.14
N ASN A 43 9.42 -3.57 -28.07
CA ASN A 43 9.39 -4.84 -27.34
C ASN A 43 10.32 -5.91 -27.93
N LYS A 44 10.46 -5.92 -29.26
CA LYS A 44 11.38 -6.80 -29.99
C LYS A 44 12.84 -6.40 -29.75
N TYR A 45 13.16 -5.12 -29.89
CA TYR A 45 14.53 -4.61 -29.79
C TYR A 45 15.01 -4.43 -28.36
N GLY A 46 14.11 -4.25 -27.39
CA GLY A 46 14.45 -4.10 -25.98
C GLY A 46 15.21 -5.30 -25.41
N GLN A 47 14.92 -6.51 -25.90
CA GLN A 47 15.60 -7.75 -25.50
C GLN A 47 16.92 -7.98 -26.27
N THR A 48 17.18 -7.19 -27.31
CA THR A 48 18.36 -7.34 -28.16
C THR A 48 19.59 -6.76 -27.47
N SER A 49 20.73 -7.41 -27.68
CA SER A 49 22.01 -6.95 -27.17
C SER A 49 22.81 -6.24 -28.26
N TYR A 50 23.45 -5.14 -27.89
CA TYR A 50 24.20 -4.25 -28.76
C TYR A 50 25.62 -4.03 -28.25
N ASP A 51 26.56 -3.76 -29.16
CA ASP A 51 27.86 -3.17 -28.81
C ASP A 51 27.72 -1.64 -28.59
N TYR A 52 28.82 -0.97 -28.26
CA TYR A 52 28.83 0.49 -28.03
C TYR A 52 28.68 1.32 -29.31
N GLU A 53 28.89 0.69 -30.47
CA GLU A 53 28.67 1.30 -31.80
C GLU A 53 27.21 1.11 -32.26
N GLY A 54 26.40 0.36 -31.50
CA GLY A 54 24.99 0.09 -31.79
C GLY A 54 24.76 -1.12 -32.71
N ASN A 55 25.76 -1.95 -32.96
CA ASN A 55 25.61 -3.16 -33.76
C ASN A 55 25.02 -4.32 -32.92
N VAL A 56 24.14 -5.10 -33.52
CA VAL A 56 23.50 -6.26 -32.87
C VAL A 56 24.51 -7.40 -32.65
N ILE A 57 24.57 -7.93 -31.43
CA ILE A 57 25.45 -9.05 -31.07
C ILE A 57 24.61 -10.33 -30.97
N SER A 58 24.89 -11.32 -31.83
CA SER A 58 24.12 -12.58 -31.93
C SER A 58 24.65 -13.74 -31.08
N ALA A 59 25.88 -13.66 -30.57
CA ALA A 59 26.46 -14.66 -29.68
C ALA A 59 27.54 -14.03 -28.77
N ARG A 60 27.67 -14.51 -27.53
CA ARG A 60 28.75 -14.16 -26.59
C ARG A 60 30.11 -14.73 -27.05
N ASN A 61 30.48 -14.53 -28.32
CA ASN A 61 31.76 -14.91 -28.89
C ASN A 61 32.83 -13.88 -28.51
N GLY A 62 33.20 -13.82 -27.23
CA GLY A 62 34.34 -13.04 -26.75
C GLY A 62 34.16 -11.52 -26.74
N VAL A 63 32.95 -10.99 -26.99
CA VAL A 63 32.67 -9.56 -26.82
C VAL A 63 32.68 -9.22 -25.33
N LYS A 64 33.63 -8.37 -24.90
CA LYS A 64 33.86 -8.03 -23.48
C LYS A 64 32.69 -7.28 -22.83
N MET A 65 31.82 -6.60 -23.59
CA MET A 65 30.83 -5.63 -23.09
C MET A 65 29.56 -5.66 -23.94
N SER A 66 28.38 -5.72 -23.34
CA SER A 66 27.10 -5.85 -24.07
C SER A 66 26.00 -4.99 -23.43
N LEU A 67 25.34 -4.13 -24.22
CA LEU A 67 24.22 -3.28 -23.78
C LEU A 67 22.88 -3.91 -24.17
N PHE A 68 21.89 -3.95 -23.28
CA PHE A 68 20.54 -4.40 -23.64
C PHE A 68 19.63 -3.22 -23.99
N GLY A 69 18.77 -3.41 -25.00
CA GLY A 69 17.87 -2.37 -25.49
C GLY A 69 16.97 -1.76 -24.40
N TYR A 70 16.39 -2.56 -23.51
CA TYR A 70 15.56 -2.06 -22.41
C TYR A 70 16.36 -1.26 -21.38
N GLU A 71 17.58 -1.71 -21.07
CA GLU A 71 18.47 -1.00 -20.17
C GLU A 71 18.79 0.39 -20.74
N VAL A 72 19.26 0.46 -22.00
CA VAL A 72 19.55 1.71 -22.70
C VAL A 72 18.32 2.60 -22.80
N PHE A 73 17.17 2.02 -23.15
CA PHE A 73 15.93 2.76 -23.29
C PHE A 73 15.46 3.38 -21.96
N GLY A 74 15.56 2.65 -20.83
CA GLY A 74 15.21 3.22 -19.53
C GLY A 74 16.18 4.31 -19.08
N GLN A 75 17.46 4.25 -19.46
CA GLN A 75 18.40 5.36 -19.21
C GLN A 75 17.96 6.65 -19.95
N TYR A 76 17.60 6.55 -21.23
CA TYR A 76 17.05 7.68 -21.98
C TYR A 76 15.72 8.18 -21.41
N LEU A 77 14.87 7.27 -20.93
CA LEU A 77 13.61 7.60 -20.30
C LEU A 77 13.81 8.44 -19.03
N GLY A 78 14.72 8.04 -18.15
CA GLY A 78 15.02 8.76 -16.92
C GLY A 78 15.64 10.13 -17.19
N GLN A 79 16.61 10.21 -18.12
CA GLN A 79 17.17 11.50 -18.55
C GLN A 79 16.09 12.44 -19.11
N GLY A 80 15.21 11.92 -19.97
CA GLY A 80 14.10 12.68 -20.51
C GLY A 80 13.14 13.19 -19.44
N ALA A 81 12.75 12.33 -18.49
CA ALA A 81 11.85 12.70 -17.40
C ALA A 81 12.41 13.77 -16.47
N ARG A 82 13.73 13.83 -16.31
CA ARG A 82 14.41 14.82 -15.46
C ARG A 82 14.67 16.14 -16.17
N ALA A 83 15.06 16.09 -17.43
CA ALA A 83 15.20 17.28 -18.25
C ALA A 83 13.85 17.95 -18.53
N HIS A 84 12.79 17.14 -18.62
CA HIS A 84 11.43 17.58 -18.92
C HIS A 84 10.44 17.04 -17.89
N PRO A 85 10.45 17.56 -16.64
CA PRO A 85 9.53 17.12 -15.59
C PRO A 85 8.07 17.41 -15.94
N GLU A 86 7.79 18.26 -16.91
CA GLU A 86 6.46 18.52 -17.47
C GLU A 86 5.90 17.36 -18.32
N LEU A 87 6.73 16.37 -18.66
CA LEU A 87 6.36 15.20 -19.44
C LEU A 87 6.34 13.93 -18.58
N SER A 88 5.43 13.02 -18.93
CA SER A 88 5.34 11.69 -18.32
C SER A 88 5.00 10.62 -19.35
N VAL A 89 5.26 9.36 -18.99
CA VAL A 89 4.79 8.22 -19.77
C VAL A 89 3.27 8.07 -19.62
N GLY A 90 2.57 7.89 -20.73
CA GLY A 90 1.10 7.77 -20.70
C GLY A 90 0.60 6.35 -20.93
N ASP A 91 -0.72 6.24 -21.03
CA ASP A 91 -1.45 4.97 -20.97
C ASP A 91 -1.00 3.94 -21.99
N HIS A 92 -0.78 4.33 -23.25
CA HIS A 92 -0.33 3.37 -24.26
C HIS A 92 1.06 2.79 -23.93
N PHE A 93 1.97 3.54 -23.33
CA PHE A 93 3.28 3.01 -22.91
C PHE A 93 3.13 1.97 -21.79
N LEU A 94 2.29 2.29 -20.80
CA LEU A 94 2.07 1.52 -19.59
C LEU A 94 1.20 0.28 -19.82
N ASN A 95 0.08 0.45 -20.51
CA ASN A 95 -0.97 -0.55 -20.66
C ASN A 95 -1.14 -1.06 -22.10
N GLY A 96 -0.45 -0.46 -23.07
CA GLY A 96 -0.53 -0.84 -24.48
C GLY A 96 -1.66 -0.15 -25.23
N VAL A 97 -1.56 -0.11 -26.56
CA VAL A 97 -2.68 0.32 -27.41
C VAL A 97 -3.70 -0.82 -27.46
N ASP A 98 -4.91 -0.57 -26.97
CA ASP A 98 -5.98 -1.57 -26.85
C ASP A 98 -5.54 -2.82 -26.08
N GLY A 99 -4.70 -2.61 -25.05
CA GLY A 99 -4.13 -3.68 -24.22
C GLY A 99 -2.98 -4.46 -24.87
N LYS A 100 -2.53 -4.09 -26.08
CA LYS A 100 -1.47 -4.77 -26.82
C LYS A 100 -0.16 -3.97 -26.80
N ASN A 101 0.95 -4.70 -26.81
CA ASN A 101 2.30 -4.13 -26.95
C ASN A 101 2.65 -3.10 -25.86
N SER A 102 2.21 -3.29 -24.60
CA SER A 102 2.73 -2.49 -23.49
C SER A 102 4.25 -2.65 -23.40
N VAL A 103 4.97 -1.52 -23.41
CA VAL A 103 6.43 -1.50 -23.31
C VAL A 103 6.84 -1.62 -21.85
N ALA A 104 6.14 -0.93 -20.94
CA ALA A 104 6.40 -1.02 -19.50
C ALA A 104 6.25 -2.45 -18.97
N LYS A 105 5.18 -3.16 -19.35
CA LYS A 105 5.00 -4.57 -18.94
C LYS A 105 6.07 -5.48 -19.52
N ALA A 106 6.54 -5.20 -20.74
CA ALA A 106 7.60 -5.97 -21.37
C ALA A 106 8.97 -5.72 -20.71
N MET A 107 9.24 -4.49 -20.26
CA MET A 107 10.42 -4.14 -19.45
C MET A 107 10.41 -4.88 -18.12
N VAL A 108 9.30 -4.84 -17.37
CA VAL A 108 9.20 -5.56 -16.07
C VAL A 108 9.22 -7.08 -16.27
N LYS A 109 8.60 -7.61 -17.32
CA LYS A 109 8.72 -9.04 -17.65
C LYS A 109 10.16 -9.44 -17.93
N TRP A 110 10.92 -8.60 -18.64
CA TRP A 110 12.33 -8.88 -18.91
C TRP A 110 13.16 -8.88 -17.62
N ASP A 111 12.90 -7.97 -16.68
CA ASP A 111 13.46 -7.99 -15.31
C ASP A 111 13.24 -9.35 -14.63
N ALA A 112 11.99 -9.82 -14.63
CA ALA A 112 11.60 -11.06 -13.97
C ALA A 112 12.25 -12.30 -14.59
N GLU A 113 12.39 -12.32 -15.93
CA GLU A 113 13.01 -13.43 -16.66
C GLU A 113 14.55 -13.39 -16.65
N ASN A 114 15.15 -12.26 -16.26
CA ASN A 114 16.61 -12.03 -16.28
C ASN A 114 17.12 -11.35 -15.01
N PRO A 115 17.00 -11.98 -13.83
CA PRO A 115 17.32 -11.36 -12.53
C PRO A 115 18.82 -11.19 -12.25
N VAL A 116 19.69 -11.43 -13.24
CA VAL A 116 21.13 -11.18 -13.12
C VAL A 116 21.39 -9.69 -13.28
N ASN A 117 21.91 -9.09 -12.21
CA ASN A 117 22.36 -7.70 -12.08
C ASN A 117 22.76 -7.05 -13.42
N PHE A 118 22.05 -5.96 -13.74
CA PHE A 118 22.25 -4.98 -14.81
C PHE A 118 23.62 -5.08 -15.48
N ARG A 119 23.65 -5.46 -16.76
CA ARG A 119 24.94 -5.65 -17.45
C ARG A 119 25.64 -4.35 -17.77
N LEU A 120 24.92 -3.23 -17.76
CA LEU A 120 25.47 -1.88 -17.74
C LEU A 120 26.42 -1.62 -16.55
N ASN A 121 26.15 -2.17 -15.36
CA ASN A 121 27.00 -1.95 -14.17
C ASN A 121 28.35 -2.68 -14.25
N ASN A 122 28.44 -3.76 -15.04
CA ASN A 122 29.70 -4.45 -15.31
C ASN A 122 30.65 -3.62 -16.21
N VAL A 123 30.20 -2.45 -16.70
CA VAL A 123 30.97 -1.61 -17.62
C VAL A 123 31.96 -0.70 -16.88
N THR A 124 31.74 -0.40 -15.59
CA THR A 124 32.56 0.56 -14.82
C THR A 124 33.42 -0.09 -13.72
N THR A 125 33.09 -1.28 -13.23
CA THR A 125 33.92 -1.99 -12.24
C THR A 125 34.89 -2.95 -12.92
N GLY A 126 35.85 -2.38 -13.66
CA GLY A 126 37.05 -3.09 -14.02
C GLY A 126 37.84 -3.44 -12.75
N SER A 127 37.95 -4.74 -12.47
CA SER A 127 38.81 -5.37 -11.45
C SER A 127 38.45 -5.11 -9.97
N GLY A 128 38.19 -6.20 -9.26
CA GLY A 128 38.25 -6.24 -7.80
C GLY A 128 36.91 -6.05 -7.11
N TYR A 129 36.22 -7.18 -6.87
CA TYR A 129 35.37 -7.31 -5.69
C TYR A 129 36.25 -7.00 -4.46
N GLY A 130 36.12 -5.78 -3.93
CA GLY A 130 36.93 -5.26 -2.84
C GLY A 130 38.07 -4.35 -3.29
N GLY A 131 38.06 -3.11 -2.78
CA GLY A 131 39.29 -2.32 -2.63
C GLY A 131 39.57 -1.26 -3.69
N GLY A 132 38.57 -0.53 -4.15
CA GLY A 132 38.77 0.78 -4.78
C GLY A 132 37.73 1.73 -4.23
N LYS A 133 38.14 2.90 -3.73
CA LYS A 133 37.20 3.98 -3.40
C LYS A 133 36.60 4.49 -4.72
N SER A 134 35.61 3.80 -5.27
CA SER A 134 34.74 4.39 -6.26
C SER A 134 33.80 5.34 -5.53
N GLU A 135 33.70 6.57 -6.02
CA GLU A 135 32.58 7.47 -5.71
C GLU A 135 31.26 6.68 -5.86
N ASP A 136 30.31 6.90 -4.95
CA ASP A 136 29.22 5.98 -4.54
C ASP A 136 28.69 5.02 -5.63
N PRO A 137 28.61 3.70 -5.35
CA PRO A 137 28.04 2.74 -6.29
C PRO A 137 26.56 3.04 -6.56
N GLY A 138 26.17 3.05 -7.83
CA GLY A 138 24.77 2.95 -8.24
C GLY A 138 24.05 4.24 -8.65
N MET A 139 24.68 5.40 -8.79
CA MET A 139 24.03 6.54 -9.45
C MET A 139 25.04 7.30 -10.32
N PHE A 140 24.60 7.80 -11.47
CA PHE A 140 25.39 8.77 -12.23
C PHE A 140 25.55 10.07 -11.42
N LYS A 141 26.55 10.90 -11.78
CA LYS A 141 26.83 12.16 -11.06
C LYS A 141 25.68 13.19 -11.09
N ASP A 142 24.78 13.06 -12.06
CA ASP A 142 23.54 13.82 -12.20
C ASP A 142 22.37 13.19 -11.41
N GLY A 143 22.67 12.15 -10.62
CA GLY A 143 21.75 11.38 -9.81
C GLY A 143 20.96 10.34 -10.58
N LEU A 144 21.24 10.05 -11.85
CA LEU A 144 20.44 9.07 -12.63
C LEU A 144 20.73 7.65 -12.14
N SER A 145 19.69 6.83 -12.01
CA SER A 145 19.84 5.42 -11.62
C SER A 145 20.29 4.56 -12.81
N TRP A 146 21.16 3.58 -12.55
CA TRP A 146 21.47 2.52 -13.52
C TRP A 146 20.30 1.53 -13.67
N ASP A 147 19.35 1.54 -12.73
CA ASP A 147 18.12 0.77 -12.83
C ASP A 147 17.13 1.41 -13.80
N TYR A 148 17.02 0.77 -14.97
CA TYR A 148 16.12 1.18 -16.03
C TYR A 148 14.63 1.13 -15.62
N LEU A 149 14.26 0.33 -14.62
CA LEU A 149 12.91 0.35 -14.05
C LEU A 149 12.73 1.48 -13.05
N GLN A 150 13.73 1.81 -12.23
CA GLN A 150 13.67 2.99 -11.37
C GLN A 150 13.44 4.27 -12.20
N ASN A 151 14.20 4.42 -13.28
CA ASN A 151 14.01 5.52 -14.25
C ASN A 151 12.61 5.54 -14.87
N MET A 152 11.98 4.37 -15.05
CA MET A 152 10.59 4.28 -15.51
C MET A 152 9.61 4.79 -14.45
N TYR A 153 9.80 4.45 -13.17
CA TYR A 153 8.93 4.93 -12.09
C TYR A 153 9.01 6.45 -11.93
N GLU A 154 10.23 7.02 -11.98
CA GLU A 154 10.43 8.47 -11.96
C GLU A 154 9.70 9.16 -13.12
N ALA A 155 9.74 8.58 -14.32
CA ALA A 155 9.01 9.08 -15.47
C ALA A 155 7.49 8.93 -15.33
N MET A 156 7.01 7.86 -14.68
CA MET A 156 5.59 7.60 -14.42
C MET A 156 5.00 8.59 -13.42
N ASP A 157 5.74 8.91 -12.36
CA ASP A 157 5.26 9.75 -11.26
C ASP A 157 4.87 11.17 -11.72
N ASN A 158 5.55 11.68 -12.76
CA ASN A 158 5.26 12.98 -13.35
C ASN A 158 3.85 13.13 -13.96
N ALA A 159 3.08 12.06 -14.19
CA ALA A 159 1.77 12.19 -14.83
C ALA A 159 0.75 12.87 -13.91
N PRO A 160 0.00 13.90 -14.35
CA PRO A 160 -1.09 14.46 -13.55
C PRO A 160 -2.29 13.48 -13.48
N ASP A 161 -2.57 12.76 -14.58
CA ASP A 161 -3.57 11.70 -14.63
C ASP A 161 -2.95 10.39 -14.12
N LYS A 162 -3.35 9.99 -12.91
CA LYS A 162 -2.86 8.79 -12.24
C LYS A 162 -3.58 7.51 -12.66
N ALA A 163 -4.67 7.58 -13.43
CA ALA A 163 -5.46 6.39 -13.80
C ALA A 163 -4.69 5.34 -14.62
N PRO A 164 -3.84 5.72 -15.60
CA PRO A 164 -3.01 4.78 -16.34
C PRO A 164 -1.99 4.05 -15.46
N ALA A 165 -1.30 4.78 -14.59
CA ALA A 165 -0.34 4.23 -13.65
C ALA A 165 -1.01 3.31 -12.63
N ARG A 166 -2.17 3.69 -12.09
CA ARG A 166 -2.98 2.79 -11.25
C ARG A 166 -3.37 1.50 -11.96
N THR A 167 -3.74 1.57 -13.25
CA THR A 167 -4.09 0.39 -14.04
C THR A 167 -2.89 -0.52 -14.27
N PHE A 168 -1.72 0.06 -14.54
CA PHE A 168 -0.48 -0.69 -14.69
C PHE A 168 -0.06 -1.38 -13.38
N MET A 169 -0.05 -0.65 -12.26
CA MET A 169 0.33 -1.17 -10.94
C MET A 169 -0.64 -2.25 -10.41
N ASN A 170 -1.91 -2.22 -10.84
CA ASN A 170 -2.89 -3.28 -10.53
C ASN A 170 -2.86 -4.47 -11.50
N SER A 171 -2.11 -4.39 -12.60
CA SER A 171 -2.11 -5.45 -13.60
C SER A 171 -1.37 -6.70 -13.13
N LYS A 172 -1.66 -7.83 -13.77
CA LYS A 172 -0.91 -9.08 -13.59
C LYS A 172 0.35 -9.05 -14.45
N LEU A 173 1.46 -9.46 -13.86
CA LEU A 173 2.72 -9.77 -14.51
C LEU A 173 2.83 -11.29 -14.65
N GLU A 174 3.06 -11.75 -15.87
CA GLU A 174 3.26 -13.18 -16.19
C GLU A 174 4.64 -13.38 -16.82
N TRP A 175 5.42 -14.32 -16.28
CA TRP A 175 6.75 -14.62 -16.77
C TRP A 175 7.09 -16.11 -16.63
N VAL A 176 8.19 -16.50 -17.25
CA VAL A 176 8.73 -17.86 -17.19
C VAL A 176 10.10 -17.82 -16.54
N ASP A 177 10.30 -18.60 -15.47
CA ASP A 177 11.62 -18.76 -14.88
C ASP A 177 12.52 -19.49 -15.89
N LYS A 178 13.47 -18.76 -16.48
CA LYS A 178 14.45 -19.32 -17.43
C LYS A 178 15.64 -20.00 -16.74
N TRP A 179 15.73 -19.92 -15.40
CA TRP A 179 16.87 -20.37 -14.61
C TRP A 179 16.50 -21.15 -13.32
N PRO A 180 15.68 -22.22 -13.38
CA PRO A 180 15.55 -23.12 -12.25
C PRO A 180 16.84 -23.97 -12.17
N ASP A 181 17.79 -23.56 -11.36
CA ASP A 181 18.81 -24.44 -10.76
C ASP A 181 19.57 -25.41 -11.70
N ASN A 182 20.00 -25.03 -12.91
CA ASN A 182 20.84 -25.88 -13.79
C ASN A 182 20.35 -27.35 -14.00
N GLU A 183 19.10 -27.67 -13.65
CA GLU A 183 18.52 -28.99 -13.86
C GLU A 183 17.47 -28.88 -14.98
N PRO A 184 17.43 -29.85 -15.92
CA PRO A 184 16.44 -29.89 -16.98
C PRO A 184 15.05 -30.17 -16.38
N GLY A 185 14.35 -29.13 -15.96
CA GLY A 185 12.96 -29.14 -15.52
C GLY A 185 12.04 -28.40 -16.49
N GLU A 186 10.73 -28.65 -16.39
CA GLU A 186 9.74 -27.91 -17.15
C GLU A 186 9.78 -26.40 -16.81
N PRO A 187 9.54 -25.51 -17.80
CA PRO A 187 9.45 -24.08 -17.56
C PRO A 187 8.42 -23.77 -16.46
N ARG A 188 8.84 -23.04 -15.42
CA ARG A 188 7.93 -22.62 -14.36
C ARG A 188 7.29 -21.29 -14.75
N HIS A 189 6.01 -21.35 -15.08
CA HIS A 189 5.17 -20.18 -15.30
C HIS A 189 4.82 -19.55 -13.96
N ARG A 190 5.07 -18.24 -13.82
CA ARG A 190 4.69 -17.44 -12.65
C ARG A 190 3.74 -16.33 -13.05
N GLU A 191 2.84 -16.01 -12.13
CA GLU A 191 1.93 -14.88 -12.22
C GLU A 191 1.94 -14.14 -10.88
N MET A 192 1.99 -12.80 -10.92
CA MET A 192 1.94 -11.96 -9.72
C MET A 192 1.35 -10.60 -10.05
N ASN A 193 0.76 -9.91 -9.06
CA ASN A 193 0.43 -8.50 -9.20
C ASN A 193 1.69 -7.64 -9.45
N MET A 194 1.59 -6.64 -10.33
CA MET A 194 2.70 -5.75 -10.69
C MET A 194 3.28 -5.01 -9.48
N THR A 195 2.44 -4.45 -8.61
CA THR A 195 2.89 -3.77 -7.37
C THR A 195 3.66 -4.74 -6.48
N ARG A 196 3.06 -5.91 -6.19
CA ARG A 196 3.69 -6.95 -5.38
C ARG A 196 5.03 -7.39 -5.96
N TYR A 197 5.12 -7.53 -7.27
CA TYR A 197 6.38 -7.87 -7.96
C TYR A 197 7.45 -6.80 -7.76
N LEU A 198 7.13 -5.54 -8.06
CA LEU A 198 8.08 -4.44 -8.01
C LEU A 198 8.58 -4.14 -6.60
N VAL A 199 7.71 -4.30 -5.59
CA VAL A 199 8.03 -3.99 -4.18
C VAL A 199 9.02 -4.97 -3.59
N GLY A 200 8.75 -6.28 -3.72
CA GLY A 200 9.56 -7.27 -3.01
C GLY A 200 9.94 -8.49 -3.83
N ASN A 201 9.52 -8.60 -5.11
CA ASN A 201 9.74 -9.80 -5.92
C ASN A 201 10.58 -9.65 -7.19
N ARG A 202 11.22 -8.51 -7.33
CA ARG A 202 12.43 -8.40 -8.14
C ARG A 202 13.49 -9.40 -7.62
N THR A 203 14.23 -9.99 -8.54
CA THR A 203 15.31 -10.99 -8.31
C THR A 203 14.95 -12.36 -7.70
N GLN A 204 13.74 -12.87 -7.96
CA GLN A 204 13.27 -14.16 -7.41
C GLN A 204 13.92 -15.46 -7.92
N VAL A 205 14.87 -15.43 -8.87
CA VAL A 205 15.39 -16.66 -9.50
C VAL A 205 16.83 -16.95 -9.07
N GLY A 206 17.00 -18.03 -8.31
CA GLY A 206 18.29 -18.60 -7.90
C GLY A 206 18.47 -18.70 -6.39
N LYS A 207 19.23 -19.70 -5.91
CA LYS A 207 19.68 -19.76 -4.50
C LYS A 207 20.44 -18.47 -4.16
N VAL A 208 20.00 -17.80 -3.10
CA VAL A 208 20.75 -16.70 -2.46
C VAL A 208 22.14 -17.26 -2.11
N GLY A 209 23.18 -16.72 -2.75
CA GLY A 209 24.52 -17.30 -2.67
C GLY A 209 25.46 -16.98 -3.84
N SER A 210 24.97 -16.51 -4.99
CA SER A 210 25.85 -16.04 -6.06
C SER A 210 25.22 -14.92 -6.90
N SER A 211 25.72 -13.70 -6.73
CA SER A 211 25.65 -12.61 -7.74
C SER A 211 24.27 -12.06 -8.18
N ALA A 212 23.14 -12.55 -7.62
CA ALA A 212 21.79 -12.26 -8.12
C ALA A 212 20.94 -11.34 -7.22
N LEU A 213 21.50 -10.80 -6.13
CA LEU A 213 20.78 -9.86 -5.26
C LEU A 213 20.95 -8.44 -5.79
N TYR A 214 19.83 -7.80 -6.12
CA TYR A 214 19.76 -6.40 -6.50
C TYR A 214 18.99 -5.61 -5.44
N TRP A 215 19.45 -4.39 -5.18
CA TRP A 215 18.80 -3.43 -4.30
C TRP A 215 18.60 -2.14 -5.07
N ALA A 216 17.44 -1.50 -4.90
CA ALA A 216 17.17 -0.20 -5.51
C ALA A 216 18.25 0.80 -5.09
N GLU A 217 18.81 1.53 -6.05
CA GLU A 217 19.96 2.40 -5.81
C GLU A 217 19.59 3.60 -4.94
N ASP A 218 18.35 4.08 -5.08
CA ASP A 218 17.74 5.09 -4.23
C ASP A 218 17.09 4.52 -2.95
N LYS A 219 17.36 3.25 -2.61
CA LYS A 219 16.75 2.50 -1.50
C LYS A 219 15.22 2.44 -1.56
N GLY A 220 14.66 2.55 -2.76
CA GLY A 220 13.24 2.45 -3.09
C GLY A 220 12.45 3.76 -2.97
N ALA A 221 13.10 4.92 -2.97
CA ALA A 221 12.44 6.22 -2.84
C ALA A 221 11.46 6.52 -4.00
N ALA A 222 11.88 6.32 -5.26
CA ALA A 222 11.06 6.58 -6.44
C ALA A 222 9.84 5.67 -6.49
N LEU A 223 10.03 4.38 -6.17
CA LEU A 223 8.91 3.43 -6.10
C LEU A 223 7.96 3.76 -4.93
N GLY A 224 8.51 4.12 -3.77
CA GLY A 224 7.73 4.53 -2.60
C GLY A 224 6.86 5.75 -2.87
N THR A 225 7.44 6.78 -3.47
CA THR A 225 6.73 8.02 -3.87
C THR A 225 5.58 7.71 -4.84
N LEU A 226 5.85 6.93 -5.89
CA LEU A 226 4.84 6.53 -6.87
C LEU A 226 3.70 5.75 -6.20
N ILE A 227 4.01 4.77 -5.34
CA ILE A 227 2.98 3.97 -4.68
C ILE A 227 2.15 4.81 -3.70
N GLU A 228 2.78 5.71 -2.95
CA GLU A 228 2.11 6.63 -2.03
C GLU A 228 1.05 7.45 -2.77
N ASP A 229 1.43 8.07 -3.88
CA ASP A 229 0.54 8.89 -4.70
C ASP A 229 -0.57 8.07 -5.38
N LEU A 230 -0.28 6.87 -5.85
CA LEU A 230 -1.28 6.00 -6.50
C LEU A 230 -2.25 5.32 -5.52
N SER A 231 -1.88 5.20 -4.25
CA SER A 231 -2.66 4.47 -3.24
C SER A 231 -3.53 5.36 -2.37
N GLY A 232 -3.30 6.67 -2.29
CA GLY A 232 -4.04 7.56 -1.37
C GLY A 232 -5.52 7.81 -1.72
N ASP A 233 -5.95 7.65 -2.98
CA ASP A 233 -7.32 7.93 -3.40
C ASP A 233 -8.28 6.76 -3.08
N THR A 234 -8.81 6.76 -1.85
CA THR A 234 -9.71 5.73 -1.30
C THR A 234 -11.08 5.69 -1.98
N SER A 235 -11.41 6.65 -2.85
CA SER A 235 -12.62 6.56 -3.69
C SER A 235 -12.51 5.52 -4.81
N LYS A 236 -11.30 4.98 -5.06
CA LYS A 236 -11.05 3.98 -6.10
C LYS A 236 -10.56 2.67 -5.51
N ALA A 237 -11.26 1.58 -5.80
CA ALA A 237 -10.85 0.21 -5.43
C ALA A 237 -9.41 -0.13 -5.87
N LYS A 238 -8.97 0.38 -7.03
CA LYS A 238 -7.61 0.20 -7.55
C LYS A 238 -6.53 0.81 -6.66
N SER A 239 -6.77 1.95 -6.02
CA SER A 239 -5.79 2.58 -5.11
C SER A 239 -5.61 1.70 -3.87
N VAL A 240 -6.73 1.23 -3.30
CA VAL A 240 -6.73 0.35 -2.13
C VAL A 240 -6.05 -0.99 -2.42
N ASN A 241 -6.28 -1.55 -3.61
CA ASN A 241 -5.61 -2.79 -4.01
C ASN A 241 -4.09 -2.60 -4.20
N ILE A 242 -3.62 -1.43 -4.62
CA ILE A 242 -2.17 -1.12 -4.64
C ILE A 242 -1.61 -1.13 -3.22
N ALA A 243 -2.29 -0.52 -2.24
CA ALA A 243 -1.84 -0.56 -0.84
C ALA A 243 -1.79 -2.00 -0.31
N ARG A 244 -2.82 -2.82 -0.60
CA ARG A 244 -2.83 -4.24 -0.21
C ARG A 244 -1.65 -5.01 -0.82
N GLU A 245 -1.45 -4.89 -2.13
CA GLU A 245 -0.38 -5.60 -2.84
C GLU A 245 1.02 -5.07 -2.49
N PHE A 246 1.12 -3.80 -2.08
CA PHE A 246 2.32 -3.25 -1.45
C PHE A 246 2.64 -3.98 -0.14
N ILE A 247 1.67 -4.13 0.78
CA ILE A 247 1.91 -4.83 2.05
C ILE A 247 2.33 -6.29 1.80
N LYS A 248 1.68 -6.97 0.85
CA LYS A 248 2.06 -8.34 0.46
C LYS A 248 3.48 -8.39 -0.10
N GLY A 249 3.80 -7.52 -1.06
CA GLY A 249 5.13 -7.46 -1.67
C GLY A 249 6.22 -7.15 -0.65
N TYR A 250 5.96 -6.23 0.28
CA TYR A 250 6.91 -5.90 1.34
C TYR A 250 7.17 -7.11 2.24
N ASN A 251 6.12 -7.83 2.67
CA ASN A 251 6.28 -9.06 3.44
C ASN A 251 6.99 -10.17 2.64
N ASP A 252 6.74 -10.32 1.34
CA ASP A 252 7.49 -11.28 0.51
C ASP A 252 8.99 -10.97 0.50
N GLY A 253 9.36 -9.69 0.57
CA GLY A 253 10.74 -9.23 0.72
C GLY A 253 11.33 -9.66 2.06
N LEU A 254 10.64 -9.33 3.17
CA LEU A 254 11.04 -9.71 4.54
C LEU A 254 11.04 -11.23 4.81
N ASP A 255 10.32 -12.01 4.00
CA ASP A 255 10.23 -13.47 4.14
C ASP A 255 11.34 -14.23 3.42
N ARG A 256 12.11 -13.55 2.57
CA ARG A 256 13.26 -14.18 1.93
C ARG A 256 14.42 -14.32 2.88
N ASN A 257 15.04 -15.48 2.83
CA ASN A 257 16.32 -15.69 3.48
C ASN A 257 17.46 -15.13 2.60
N TYR A 258 18.14 -14.10 3.06
CA TYR A 258 19.29 -13.50 2.38
C TYR A 258 20.66 -14.05 2.85
N ASP A 259 20.71 -15.16 3.59
CA ASP A 259 21.94 -15.83 4.05
C ASP A 259 22.88 -16.19 2.88
N GLY A 260 24.18 -15.86 3.00
CA GLY A 260 25.19 -16.16 1.98
C GLY A 260 26.54 -15.47 2.17
N TRP A 261 27.52 -15.75 1.27
CA TRP A 261 28.96 -15.43 1.40
C TRP A 261 29.28 -13.92 1.64
N GLN A 262 28.35 -12.97 1.42
CA GLN A 262 28.62 -11.53 1.57
C GLN A 262 27.80 -10.81 2.66
N ILE A 263 26.68 -11.37 3.10
CA ILE A 263 25.79 -10.77 4.12
C ILE A 263 25.95 -11.51 5.47
N GLY A 264 26.69 -12.63 5.50
CA GLY A 264 26.83 -13.48 6.68
C GLY A 264 25.71 -14.52 6.77
N ASN A 265 25.70 -15.27 7.87
CA ASN A 265 24.67 -16.30 8.17
C ASN A 265 23.58 -15.75 9.09
N GLN A 266 23.33 -14.45 9.00
CA GLN A 266 22.27 -13.78 9.73
C GLN A 266 21.61 -12.89 8.71
N ASP A 267 20.39 -13.23 8.34
CA ASP A 267 19.46 -12.45 7.53
C ASP A 267 19.05 -11.13 8.22
N LYS A 268 20.05 -10.43 8.77
CA LYS A 268 19.94 -9.20 9.54
C LYS A 268 21.13 -8.30 9.31
N GLU A 269 20.86 -7.03 9.08
CA GLU A 269 21.84 -5.95 9.10
C GLU A 269 21.55 -5.04 10.29
N LYS A 270 22.50 -4.88 11.22
CA LYS A 270 22.34 -4.10 12.47
C LYS A 270 21.11 -4.50 13.31
N GLY A 271 20.75 -5.79 13.29
CA GLY A 271 19.60 -6.32 14.04
C GLY A 271 18.25 -6.15 13.32
N GLN A 272 18.22 -5.44 12.19
CA GLN A 272 17.08 -5.26 11.31
C GLN A 272 17.10 -6.30 10.17
N ASP A 273 15.95 -6.67 9.63
CA ASP A 273 15.83 -7.46 8.38
C ASP A 273 16.62 -6.84 7.22
N VAL A 274 17.32 -7.66 6.43
CA VAL A 274 18.17 -7.19 5.31
C VAL A 274 17.34 -6.46 4.25
N PHE A 275 16.18 -7.00 3.88
CA PHE A 275 15.32 -6.38 2.87
C PHE A 275 14.86 -5.00 3.33
N GLY A 276 14.39 -4.90 4.58
CA GLY A 276 14.00 -3.63 5.18
C GLY A 276 15.18 -2.65 5.23
N TYR A 277 16.35 -3.09 5.70
CA TYR A 277 17.54 -2.25 5.80
C TYR A 277 17.98 -1.68 4.44
N MET A 278 18.01 -2.51 3.40
CA MET A 278 18.45 -2.11 2.06
C MET A 278 17.41 -1.24 1.32
N ASN A 279 16.13 -1.35 1.68
CA ASN A 279 15.04 -0.53 1.15
C ASN A 279 14.55 0.51 2.17
N SER A 280 15.48 1.17 2.87
CA SER A 280 15.14 2.09 3.95
C SER A 280 14.25 3.26 3.54
N ASN A 281 14.40 3.78 2.31
CA ASN A 281 13.57 4.88 1.83
C ASN A 281 12.15 4.40 1.48
N LEU A 282 12.03 3.20 0.88
CA LEU A 282 10.72 2.56 0.69
C LEU A 282 10.00 2.35 2.02
N ARG A 283 10.72 1.92 3.06
CA ARG A 283 10.18 1.79 4.42
C ARG A 283 9.64 3.13 4.92
N SER A 284 10.39 4.22 4.79
CA SER A 284 9.94 5.54 5.23
C SER A 284 8.67 6.04 4.52
N HIS A 285 8.40 5.60 3.29
CA HIS A 285 7.15 5.90 2.57
C HIS A 285 5.93 5.11 3.08
N ILE A 286 6.10 4.03 3.85
CA ILE A 286 4.99 3.21 4.38
C ILE A 286 3.96 4.07 5.12
N GLY A 287 4.42 5.09 5.84
CA GLY A 287 3.55 5.98 6.61
C GLY A 287 2.58 6.73 5.70
N GLY A 288 3.09 7.27 4.60
CA GLY A 288 2.28 7.94 3.58
C GLY A 288 1.36 6.98 2.81
N ILE A 289 1.87 5.80 2.45
CA ILE A 289 1.13 4.76 1.73
C ILE A 289 -0.06 4.23 2.56
N LEU A 290 0.14 4.07 3.88
CA LEU A 290 -0.83 3.41 4.75
C LEU A 290 -1.67 4.34 5.62
N LYS A 291 -1.42 5.67 5.61
CA LYS A 291 -2.13 6.63 6.48
C LYS A 291 -3.66 6.53 6.41
N GLU A 292 -4.19 6.35 5.20
CA GLU A 292 -5.64 6.25 4.96
C GLU A 292 -6.23 4.88 5.36
N TYR A 293 -5.37 3.89 5.60
CA TYR A 293 -5.73 2.49 5.82
C TYR A 293 -5.41 2.01 7.24
N VAL A 294 -4.96 2.90 8.14
CA VAL A 294 -4.61 2.51 9.51
C VAL A 294 -5.79 1.91 10.27
N SER A 295 -6.97 2.53 10.16
CA SER A 295 -8.20 1.98 10.76
C SER A 295 -8.58 0.63 10.14
N ASP A 296 -8.42 0.48 8.83
CA ASP A 296 -8.71 -0.75 8.10
C ASP A 296 -7.82 -1.90 8.56
N ILE A 297 -6.51 -1.65 8.73
CA ILE A 297 -5.55 -2.62 9.26
C ILE A 297 -5.94 -3.04 10.68
N VAL A 298 -6.37 -2.09 11.53
CA VAL A 298 -6.82 -2.37 12.90
C VAL A 298 -8.07 -3.27 12.90
N GLU A 299 -9.05 -2.99 12.05
CA GLU A 299 -10.28 -3.77 11.94
C GLU A 299 -10.03 -5.17 11.35
N GLU A 300 -9.30 -5.25 10.24
CA GLU A 300 -9.06 -6.49 9.49
C GLU A 300 -8.09 -7.44 10.20
N LYS A 301 -7.16 -6.94 11.04
CA LYS A 301 -6.34 -7.79 11.91
C LYS A 301 -7.18 -8.53 12.96
N LYS A 302 -8.22 -7.88 13.50
CA LYS A 302 -9.11 -8.50 14.49
C LYS A 302 -10.01 -9.54 13.85
N ARG A 303 -10.57 -9.22 12.68
CA ARG A 303 -11.34 -10.15 11.87
C ARG A 303 -11.33 -9.71 10.41
N PHE A 304 -10.61 -10.46 9.58
CA PHE A 304 -10.55 -10.16 8.16
C PHE A 304 -11.88 -10.45 7.46
N THR A 305 -12.21 -9.66 6.46
CA THR A 305 -13.47 -9.75 5.70
C THR A 305 -13.24 -10.15 4.23
N GLY A 306 -12.01 -10.12 3.75
CA GLY A 306 -11.65 -10.44 2.38
C GLY A 306 -11.76 -11.91 2.02
N VAL A 307 -11.89 -12.17 0.72
CA VAL A 307 -12.03 -13.51 0.15
C VAL A 307 -10.87 -13.85 -0.77
N LYS A 308 -10.66 -15.15 -1.02
CA LYS A 308 -9.63 -15.61 -1.96
C LYS A 308 -9.93 -15.04 -3.35
N ASP A 309 -8.89 -14.54 -4.01
CA ASP A 309 -8.96 -13.93 -5.36
C ASP A 309 -9.90 -12.69 -5.45
N GLY A 310 -10.36 -12.19 -4.30
CA GLY A 310 -11.21 -11.00 -4.21
C GLY A 310 -10.45 -9.67 -4.35
N PRO A 311 -11.20 -8.58 -4.56
CA PRO A 311 -10.63 -7.24 -4.69
C PRO A 311 -9.98 -6.79 -3.38
N GLY A 312 -8.89 -6.02 -3.47
CA GLY A 312 -8.17 -5.56 -2.28
C GLY A 312 -8.87 -4.51 -1.43
N GLY A 313 -10.00 -3.98 -1.90
CA GLY A 313 -10.90 -3.14 -1.12
C GLY A 313 -12.35 -3.52 -1.34
N SER A 314 -13.19 -3.14 -0.39
CA SER A 314 -14.65 -3.15 -0.53
C SER A 314 -15.19 -1.79 -0.12
N TRP A 315 -16.35 -1.40 -0.63
CA TRP A 315 -16.99 -0.14 -0.30
C TRP A 315 -17.58 -0.17 1.12
N ASP A 316 -17.38 0.92 1.86
CA ASP A 316 -18.08 1.17 3.10
C ASP A 316 -18.96 2.40 2.96
N ILE A 317 -20.26 2.18 3.15
CA ILE A 317 -21.24 3.24 3.00
C ILE A 317 -21.11 4.26 4.13
N ARG A 318 -20.55 3.90 5.30
CA ARG A 318 -20.48 4.75 6.50
C ARG A 318 -19.67 6.02 6.29
N ASP A 319 -18.60 5.94 5.53
CA ASP A 319 -17.70 7.06 5.22
C ASP A 319 -17.46 7.25 3.71
N GLY A 320 -18.13 6.46 2.87
CA GLY A 320 -18.19 6.69 1.43
C GLY A 320 -16.86 6.46 0.72
N ARG A 321 -16.10 5.46 1.15
CA ARG A 321 -14.82 5.08 0.53
C ARG A 321 -14.65 3.56 0.46
N TYR A 322 -13.66 3.13 -0.31
CA TYR A 322 -13.16 1.77 -0.24
C TYR A 322 -12.24 1.61 0.98
N HIS A 323 -12.52 0.60 1.80
CA HIS A 323 -11.66 0.15 2.88
C HIS A 323 -10.80 -1.02 2.42
N LEU A 324 -9.53 -1.03 2.84
CA LEU A 324 -8.61 -2.13 2.64
C LEU A 324 -9.14 -3.39 3.34
N VAL A 325 -9.05 -4.53 2.65
CA VAL A 325 -9.45 -5.82 3.21
C VAL A 325 -8.28 -6.79 3.25
N PHE A 326 -8.26 -7.64 4.26
CA PHE A 326 -7.33 -8.75 4.34
C PHE A 326 -7.98 -9.98 3.73
N ASP A 327 -7.29 -10.62 2.79
CA ASP A 327 -7.58 -12.01 2.46
C ASP A 327 -6.82 -12.95 3.42
N SER A 328 -7.04 -14.25 3.24
CA SER A 328 -6.38 -15.26 4.10
C SER A 328 -4.85 -15.24 4.01
N GLU A 329 -4.27 -14.75 2.90
CA GLU A 329 -2.81 -14.64 2.74
C GLU A 329 -2.28 -13.44 3.54
N LEU A 330 -2.83 -12.25 3.31
CA LEU A 330 -2.40 -11.04 4.00
C LEU A 330 -2.67 -11.13 5.50
N SER A 331 -3.79 -11.74 5.91
CA SER A 331 -4.07 -11.99 7.32
C SER A 331 -2.99 -12.84 7.99
N LYS A 332 -2.42 -13.84 7.29
CA LYS A 332 -1.30 -14.65 7.81
C LYS A 332 0.00 -13.85 7.88
N MET A 333 0.30 -13.05 6.85
CA MET A 333 1.49 -12.19 6.82
C MET A 333 1.49 -11.16 7.98
N MET A 334 0.31 -10.62 8.30
CA MET A 334 0.11 -9.61 9.34
C MET A 334 -0.21 -10.20 10.72
N HIS A 335 -0.15 -11.53 10.87
CA HIS A 335 -0.50 -12.23 12.11
C HIS A 335 0.58 -12.03 13.18
N ASP A 336 0.14 -11.74 14.39
CA ASP A 336 1.00 -11.74 15.57
C ASP A 336 0.94 -13.12 16.24
N GLU A 337 2.07 -13.65 16.71
CA GLU A 337 2.08 -14.89 17.50
C GLU A 337 1.50 -14.60 18.87
N ILE A 338 0.38 -15.23 19.23
CA ILE A 338 -0.31 -15.05 20.51
C ILE A 338 -0.11 -16.28 21.40
N ILE A 339 0.25 -16.06 22.65
CA ILE A 339 0.27 -17.08 23.71
C ILE A 339 -0.85 -16.82 24.71
N THR A 340 -1.31 -17.87 25.39
CA THR A 340 -2.24 -17.72 26.52
C THR A 340 -1.49 -17.98 27.82
N LYS A 341 -1.42 -16.97 28.69
CA LYS A 341 -0.82 -17.05 30.01
C LYS A 341 -1.85 -16.67 31.06
N ASP A 342 -2.10 -17.56 32.02
CA ASP A 342 -3.07 -17.33 33.10
C ASP A 342 -4.49 -16.93 32.60
N GLY A 343 -4.92 -17.51 31.48
CA GLY A 343 -6.21 -17.20 30.84
C GLY A 343 -6.24 -15.88 30.05
N LYS A 344 -5.13 -15.14 29.99
CA LYS A 344 -4.98 -13.91 29.20
C LYS A 344 -4.21 -14.19 27.91
N LYS A 345 -4.73 -13.68 26.79
CA LYS A 345 -4.00 -13.68 25.53
C LYS A 345 -2.94 -12.58 25.57
N GLU A 346 -1.70 -12.95 25.31
CA GLU A 346 -0.56 -12.04 25.22
C GLU A 346 0.11 -12.24 23.86
N VAL A 347 0.50 -11.16 23.20
CA VAL A 347 1.34 -11.26 22.00
C VAL A 347 2.70 -11.79 22.46
N LYS A 348 3.17 -12.92 21.92
CA LYS A 348 4.53 -13.43 22.10
C LYS A 348 5.47 -12.82 21.08
N ASP A 349 5.03 -12.76 19.83
CA ASP A 349 5.83 -12.22 18.74
C ASP A 349 4.96 -11.36 17.82
N VAL A 350 5.51 -10.26 17.31
CA VAL A 350 4.77 -9.39 16.37
C VAL A 350 5.09 -9.79 14.93
N SER A 351 4.18 -9.53 14.00
CA SER A 351 4.43 -9.81 12.56
C SER A 351 5.74 -9.16 12.09
N LYS A 352 6.41 -9.79 11.10
CA LYS A 352 7.66 -9.25 10.54
C LYS A 352 7.50 -7.83 10.00
N PHE A 353 6.37 -7.54 9.37
CA PHE A 353 6.03 -6.19 8.92
C PHE A 353 6.14 -5.17 10.05
N PHE A 354 5.47 -5.40 11.19
CA PHE A 354 5.49 -4.47 12.32
C PHE A 354 6.88 -4.35 12.95
N LYS A 355 7.66 -5.44 13.02
CA LYS A 355 9.07 -5.37 13.48
C LYS A 355 9.91 -4.48 12.59
N ASP A 356 9.79 -4.64 11.29
CA ASP A 356 10.65 -3.92 10.35
C ASP A 356 10.33 -2.42 10.33
N ILE A 357 9.04 -2.04 10.29
CA ILE A 357 8.66 -0.62 10.34
C ILE A 357 9.09 0.04 11.65
N ALA A 358 9.24 -0.72 12.73
CA ALA A 358 9.68 -0.21 14.03
C ALA A 358 11.13 0.29 14.06
N HIS A 359 11.93 -0.05 13.04
CA HIS A 359 13.26 0.52 12.85
C HIS A 359 13.24 1.95 12.27
N ASP A 360 12.08 2.49 11.89
CA ASP A 360 11.92 3.90 11.51
C ASP A 360 11.07 4.64 12.56
N LYS A 361 11.75 5.42 13.41
CA LYS A 361 11.12 6.20 14.49
C LYS A 361 10.10 7.22 13.96
N LYS A 362 10.36 7.82 12.79
CA LYS A 362 9.45 8.82 12.20
C LYS A 362 8.19 8.12 11.69
N LEU A 363 8.35 7.00 11.01
CA LEU A 363 7.23 6.17 10.55
C LEU A 363 6.34 5.72 11.71
N ILE A 364 6.91 5.15 12.78
CA ILE A 364 6.15 4.69 13.94
C ILE A 364 5.37 5.83 14.60
N LYS A 365 5.98 7.01 14.69
CA LYS A 365 5.33 8.21 15.22
C LYS A 365 4.08 8.57 14.43
N GLU A 366 4.20 8.68 13.10
CA GLU A 366 3.07 8.99 12.22
C GLU A 366 1.99 7.91 12.29
N PHE A 367 2.38 6.64 12.26
CA PHE A 367 1.44 5.52 12.33
C PHE A 367 0.67 5.51 13.66
N SER A 368 1.34 5.81 14.77
CA SER A 368 0.72 5.95 16.10
C SER A 368 -0.22 7.15 16.17
N LYS A 369 0.17 8.30 15.58
CA LYS A 369 -0.69 9.49 15.48
C LYS A 369 -1.97 9.18 14.69
N HIS A 370 -1.86 8.53 13.54
CA HIS A 370 -3.02 8.10 12.75
C HIS A 370 -3.91 7.11 13.50
N MET A 371 -3.34 6.15 14.23
CA MET A 371 -4.14 5.23 15.06
C MET A 371 -4.98 5.97 16.08
N VAL A 372 -4.46 7.00 16.72
CA VAL A 372 -5.23 7.68 17.76
C VAL A 372 -6.24 8.69 17.20
N ASN A 373 -5.91 9.34 16.08
CA ASN A 373 -6.88 10.16 15.35
C ASN A 373 -8.07 9.30 14.88
N ASN A 374 -7.80 8.10 14.38
CA ASN A 374 -8.83 7.16 13.96
C ASN A 374 -9.62 6.60 15.15
N LEU A 375 -8.96 6.26 16.26
CA LEU A 375 -9.64 5.90 17.52
C LEU A 375 -10.65 6.97 17.93
N THR A 376 -10.24 8.24 17.94
CA THR A 376 -11.11 9.38 18.32
C THR A 376 -12.30 9.50 17.37
N THR A 377 -12.04 9.44 16.06
CA THR A 377 -13.05 9.55 15.01
C THR A 377 -14.07 8.42 15.10
N ASP A 378 -13.60 7.17 15.19
CA ASP A 378 -14.45 6.00 15.28
C ASP A 378 -15.22 5.97 16.60
N TYR A 379 -14.60 6.39 17.70
CA TYR A 379 -15.30 6.48 18.98
C TYR A 379 -16.48 7.47 18.90
N TYR A 380 -16.30 8.62 18.26
CA TYR A 380 -17.38 9.58 18.04
C TYR A 380 -18.49 9.01 17.13
N LYS A 381 -18.12 8.29 16.06
CA LYS A 381 -19.09 7.56 15.21
C LYS A 381 -19.89 6.53 16.02
N ALA A 382 -19.24 5.81 16.95
CA ALA A 382 -19.89 4.85 17.84
C ALA A 382 -20.83 5.53 18.85
N TYR A 383 -20.45 6.70 19.37
CA TYR A 383 -21.26 7.49 20.28
C TYR A 383 -22.55 8.03 19.62
N THR A 384 -22.44 8.44 18.35
CA THR A 384 -23.53 9.01 17.55
C THR A 384 -24.32 7.96 16.74
N ALA A 385 -23.97 6.67 16.83
CA ALA A 385 -24.62 5.58 16.11
C ALA A 385 -26.12 5.46 16.38
N TYR A 386 -26.88 4.94 15.40
CA TYR A 386 -28.31 4.64 15.57
C TYR A 386 -28.49 3.38 16.41
N GLY A 387 -29.38 3.43 17.40
CA GLY A 387 -29.75 2.29 18.22
C GLY A 387 -29.93 2.64 19.69
N ASP A 388 -30.18 1.62 20.50
CA ASP A 388 -30.25 1.72 21.95
C ASP A 388 -28.86 2.02 22.57
N ASP A 389 -28.85 2.46 23.83
CA ASP A 389 -27.60 2.76 24.54
C ASP A 389 -26.68 1.55 24.63
N ARG A 390 -27.26 0.34 24.68
CA ARG A 390 -26.50 -0.92 24.69
C ARG A 390 -25.69 -1.11 23.40
N HIS A 391 -26.27 -0.86 22.23
CA HIS A 391 -25.57 -0.97 20.96
C HIS A 391 -24.41 0.03 20.88
N LYS A 392 -24.67 1.28 21.26
CA LYS A 392 -23.63 2.33 21.31
C LYS A 392 -22.50 1.95 22.27
N ASP A 393 -22.82 1.42 23.45
CA ASP A 393 -21.83 0.98 24.43
C ASP A 393 -20.97 -0.18 23.92
N ILE A 394 -21.56 -1.13 23.20
CA ILE A 394 -20.83 -2.22 22.56
C ILE A 394 -19.85 -1.67 21.51
N LEU A 395 -20.28 -0.75 20.65
CA LEU A 395 -19.42 -0.16 19.61
C LEU A 395 -18.27 0.64 20.23
N LYS A 396 -18.55 1.49 21.21
CA LYS A 396 -17.53 2.29 21.91
C LYS A 396 -16.48 1.39 22.56
N ASN A 397 -16.89 0.33 23.24
CA ASN A 397 -15.97 -0.63 23.85
C ASN A 397 -15.15 -1.38 22.80
N TYR A 398 -15.78 -1.79 21.70
CA TYR A 398 -15.13 -2.46 20.59
C TYR A 398 -14.01 -1.61 19.97
N VAL A 399 -14.30 -0.34 19.67
CA VAL A 399 -13.34 0.62 19.11
C VAL A 399 -12.15 0.77 20.06
N VAL A 400 -12.39 1.08 21.33
CA VAL A 400 -11.33 1.31 22.32
C VAL A 400 -10.45 0.08 22.51
N GLU A 401 -11.05 -1.10 22.60
CA GLU A 401 -10.32 -2.36 22.71
C GLU A 401 -9.43 -2.58 21.47
N ASN A 402 -9.98 -2.43 20.26
CA ASN A 402 -9.29 -2.77 19.02
C ASN A 402 -8.03 -1.90 18.77
N TYR A 403 -8.17 -0.58 18.91
CA TYR A 403 -7.05 0.34 18.78
C TYR A 403 -6.03 0.19 19.92
N SER A 404 -6.49 -0.07 21.16
CA SER A 404 -5.58 -0.29 22.30
C SER A 404 -4.72 -1.54 22.13
N GLU A 405 -5.29 -2.62 21.58
CA GLU A 405 -4.54 -3.84 21.25
C GLU A 405 -3.51 -3.57 20.15
N SER A 406 -3.89 -2.82 19.12
CA SER A 406 -3.00 -2.47 18.01
C SER A 406 -1.83 -1.58 18.44
N LEU A 407 -2.06 -0.59 19.31
CA LEU A 407 -0.99 0.24 19.87
C LEU A 407 -0.02 -0.58 20.74
N LYS A 408 -0.51 -1.57 21.49
CA LYS A 408 0.36 -2.48 22.26
C LYS A 408 1.25 -3.31 21.35
N VAL A 409 0.75 -3.75 20.19
CA VAL A 409 1.55 -4.45 19.17
C VAL A 409 2.67 -3.54 18.66
N LEU A 410 2.38 -2.29 18.33
CA LEU A 410 3.40 -1.33 17.88
C LEU A 410 4.45 -1.04 18.96
N LYS A 411 4.03 -0.81 20.21
CA LYS A 411 4.97 -0.65 21.33
C LYS A 411 5.88 -1.87 21.45
N ARG A 412 5.33 -3.09 21.36
CA ARG A 412 6.12 -4.32 21.41
C ARG A 412 7.10 -4.41 20.23
N ALA A 413 6.70 -3.97 19.05
CA ALA A 413 7.57 -3.92 17.88
C ALA A 413 8.76 -2.97 18.09
N GLU A 414 8.55 -1.77 18.65
CA GLU A 414 9.65 -0.86 19.03
C GLU A 414 10.65 -1.53 19.98
N LEU A 415 10.16 -2.18 21.03
CA LEU A 415 10.99 -2.90 21.99
C LEU A 415 11.80 -4.03 21.31
N MET A 416 11.17 -4.77 20.39
CA MET A 416 11.82 -5.83 19.61
C MET A 416 12.85 -5.29 18.61
N ALA A 417 12.67 -4.07 18.12
CA ALA A 417 13.63 -3.35 17.28
C ALA A 417 14.82 -2.78 18.08
N GLY A 418 14.85 -2.99 19.40
CA GLY A 418 15.92 -2.55 20.29
C GLY A 418 15.76 -1.12 20.83
N ILE A 419 14.56 -0.53 20.72
CA ILE A 419 14.25 0.76 21.35
C ILE A 419 13.98 0.53 22.83
N ASP A 420 14.68 1.25 23.71
CA ASP A 420 14.44 1.19 25.14
C ASP A 420 13.02 1.65 25.52
N GLU A 421 12.45 1.06 26.57
CA GLU A 421 11.06 1.39 26.96
C GLU A 421 10.87 2.88 27.29
N SER A 422 11.87 3.53 27.87
CA SER A 422 11.87 4.98 28.14
C SER A 422 11.91 5.82 26.87
N GLU A 423 12.41 5.27 25.76
CA GLU A 423 12.53 5.94 24.47
C GLU A 423 11.40 5.60 23.49
N SER A 424 10.53 4.63 23.84
CA SER A 424 9.41 4.20 23.00
C SER A 424 8.51 5.37 22.61
N THR A 425 8.40 5.60 21.30
CA THR A 425 7.55 6.65 20.73
C THR A 425 6.09 6.32 20.97
N VAL A 426 5.70 5.05 20.75
CA VAL A 426 4.34 4.59 20.99
C VAL A 426 4.02 4.67 22.48
N GLY A 427 4.97 4.34 23.35
CA GLY A 427 4.84 4.48 24.80
C GLY A 427 4.58 5.93 25.23
N LYS A 428 5.32 6.89 24.66
CA LYS A 428 5.11 8.33 24.89
C LYS A 428 3.74 8.80 24.38
N VAL A 429 3.33 8.37 23.19
CA VAL A 429 2.00 8.67 22.63
C VAL A 429 0.91 8.11 23.55
N MET A 430 1.00 6.84 23.94
CA MET A 430 0.06 6.21 24.88
C MET A 430 0.02 6.92 26.24
N LYS A 431 1.17 7.38 26.75
CA LYS A 431 1.27 8.14 28.00
C LYS A 431 0.62 9.51 27.86
N PHE A 432 0.92 10.26 26.79
CA PHE A 432 0.27 11.53 26.46
C PHE A 432 -1.26 11.35 26.41
N PHE A 433 -1.75 10.34 25.69
CA PHE A 433 -3.19 10.06 25.62
C PHE A 433 -3.77 9.67 26.97
N LYS A 434 -3.04 8.89 27.75
CA LYS A 434 -3.42 8.59 29.13
C LYS A 434 -3.49 9.86 29.97
N GLU A 435 -2.57 10.80 29.84
CA GLU A 435 -2.57 12.06 30.58
C GLU A 435 -3.72 12.97 30.13
N VAL A 436 -3.93 13.16 28.82
CA VAL A 436 -5.12 13.84 28.27
C VAL A 436 -6.40 13.22 28.80
N ASN A 437 -6.47 11.89 28.85
CA ASN A 437 -7.62 11.18 29.38
C ASN A 437 -7.74 11.30 30.91
N ASP A 438 -6.64 11.23 31.66
CA ASP A 438 -6.63 11.33 33.13
C ASP A 438 -7.04 12.75 33.59
N TYR A 439 -6.72 13.78 32.82
CA TYR A 439 -7.23 15.15 33.02
C TYR A 439 -8.66 15.34 32.52
N GLY A 440 -9.08 14.59 31.51
CA GLY A 440 -10.44 14.61 30.97
C GLY A 440 -11.47 13.90 31.86
N VAL A 441 -11.16 12.72 32.40
CA VAL A 441 -11.91 11.97 33.42
C VAL A 441 -10.98 10.87 33.91
N SER A 442 -10.64 10.87 35.20
CA SER A 442 -9.94 9.75 35.84
C SER A 442 -10.53 8.39 35.41
N SER A 443 -9.76 7.61 34.64
CA SER A 443 -10.00 6.28 34.06
C SER A 443 -10.01 6.26 32.51
N ILE A 444 -8.86 5.97 31.89
CA ILE A 444 -8.85 4.84 30.94
C ILE A 444 -8.77 3.65 31.88
N PRO A 445 -9.84 2.93 32.22
CA PRO A 445 -9.58 1.65 32.81
C PRO A 445 -9.17 0.76 31.65
N VAL A 446 -8.18 -0.09 31.89
CA VAL A 446 -8.31 -1.45 31.38
C VAL A 446 -9.77 -1.87 31.62
N VAL A 447 -10.58 -1.89 30.54
CA VAL A 447 -12.01 -2.27 30.47
C VAL A 447 -13.02 -1.35 31.20
N GLY A 448 -14.00 -0.80 30.47
CA GLY A 448 -15.36 -0.55 30.99
C GLY A 448 -15.87 0.90 31.15
N SER A 449 -17.09 1.00 31.70
CA SER A 449 -18.16 2.04 31.67
C SER A 449 -17.85 3.53 31.95
N SER A 450 -16.58 3.95 32.03
CA SER A 450 -16.19 5.33 32.38
C SER A 450 -16.09 6.30 31.19
N LEU A 451 -16.16 5.78 29.96
CA LEU A 451 -16.02 6.54 28.71
C LEU A 451 -17.23 7.47 28.40
N GLN A 452 -18.40 7.22 28.99
CA GLN A 452 -19.62 8.01 28.76
C GLN A 452 -19.56 9.41 29.42
N LYS A 453 -18.70 9.60 30.43
CA LYS A 453 -18.44 10.91 31.04
C LYS A 453 -17.33 11.69 30.31
N VAL A 454 -16.37 10.99 29.70
CA VAL A 454 -15.26 11.55 28.91
C VAL A 454 -15.78 12.22 27.65
N GLY A 455 -16.67 11.56 26.90
CA GLY A 455 -17.23 12.12 25.67
C GLY A 455 -17.95 13.48 25.88
N ASN A 456 -18.63 13.66 27.01
CA ASN A 456 -19.29 14.94 27.34
C ASN A 456 -18.29 16.03 27.82
N GLY A 457 -17.14 15.62 28.38
CA GLY A 457 -16.07 16.53 28.82
C GLY A 457 -15.10 16.92 27.70
N VAL A 458 -14.81 16.02 26.76
CA VAL A 458 -13.97 16.28 25.56
C VAL A 458 -14.61 17.35 24.67
N ILE A 459 -15.95 17.35 24.54
CA ILE A 459 -16.70 18.40 23.83
C ILE A 459 -16.57 19.78 24.52
N GLN A 460 -16.30 19.82 25.83
CA GLN A 460 -16.01 21.06 26.58
C GLN A 460 -14.51 21.40 26.63
N LEU A 461 -13.62 20.46 26.31
CA LEU A 461 -12.14 20.60 26.33
C LEU A 461 -11.56 21.10 25.01
N CYS A 462 -12.33 21.14 23.93
CA CYS A 462 -11.97 21.82 22.67
C CYS A 462 -11.81 23.35 22.81
N ASP A 463 -11.57 23.85 24.02
CA ASP A 463 -11.13 25.21 24.29
C ASP A 463 -9.58 25.19 24.33
N ASP A 464 -8.96 25.79 23.31
CA ASP A 464 -7.59 25.52 22.83
C ASP A 464 -6.46 25.68 23.88
N ASP A 465 -6.64 26.49 24.91
CA ASP A 465 -5.56 26.93 25.81
C ASP A 465 -4.97 25.84 26.74
N ARG A 466 -5.67 24.71 26.91
CA ARG A 466 -5.22 23.60 27.78
C ARG A 466 -4.59 22.46 27.00
N ILE A 467 -5.11 22.15 25.81
CA ILE A 467 -4.47 21.22 24.86
C ILE A 467 -3.09 21.77 24.48
N ASN A 468 -2.97 23.08 24.24
CA ASN A 468 -1.70 23.74 23.94
C ASN A 468 -0.67 23.62 25.06
N ARG A 469 -1.09 23.57 26.34
CA ARG A 469 -0.18 23.38 27.48
C ARG A 469 0.31 21.93 27.62
N ILE A 470 -0.59 20.95 27.48
CA ILE A 470 -0.22 19.53 27.55
C ILE A 470 0.66 19.15 26.35
N ALA A 471 0.35 19.69 25.16
CA ALA A 471 1.20 19.56 23.98
C ALA A 471 2.59 20.20 24.20
N ALA A 472 2.67 21.37 24.84
CA ALA A 472 3.94 22.02 25.18
C ALA A 472 4.78 21.22 26.20
N ASP A 473 4.16 20.69 27.26
CA ASP A 473 4.85 19.92 28.30
C ASP A 473 5.40 18.58 27.75
N HIS A 474 4.69 17.93 26.82
CA HIS A 474 5.14 16.67 26.20
C HIS A 474 5.96 16.85 24.91
N SER A 475 5.93 18.03 24.29
CA SER A 475 6.88 18.41 23.24
C SER A 475 8.33 18.35 23.77
N LEU A 476 8.53 18.67 25.06
CA LEU A 476 9.82 18.56 25.75
C LEU A 476 10.32 17.10 25.91
N ASP A 477 9.43 16.11 25.90
CA ASP A 477 9.76 14.68 25.96
C ASP A 477 10.10 14.09 24.57
N GLY A 478 10.10 14.90 23.51
CA GLY A 478 10.42 14.51 22.13
C GLY A 478 9.24 13.89 21.36
N ALA A 479 8.01 13.96 21.88
CA ALA A 479 6.82 13.73 21.08
C ALA A 479 6.53 15.01 20.28
N ASP A 480 6.64 15.03 18.93
CA ASP A 480 5.90 16.10 18.20
C ASP A 480 4.44 15.76 18.41
N VAL A 481 3.78 16.55 19.23
CA VAL A 481 2.36 16.47 19.45
C VAL A 481 1.67 17.47 18.53
N ASP A 482 1.97 17.43 17.24
CA ASP A 482 1.02 17.94 16.23
C ASP A 482 -0.07 16.87 16.08
N ILE A 483 -0.81 16.60 17.16
CA ILE A 483 -2.09 15.92 17.02
C ILE A 483 -2.97 16.96 16.35
N GLU A 484 -3.33 16.73 15.09
CA GLU A 484 -4.36 17.49 14.40
C GLU A 484 -5.72 17.18 15.06
N VAL A 485 -5.89 17.64 16.31
CA VAL A 485 -7.21 17.78 16.94
C VAL A 485 -8.07 18.70 16.08
N ASN A 486 -7.44 19.57 15.27
CA ASN A 486 -8.05 20.39 14.24
C ASN A 486 -9.02 19.64 13.34
N ASN A 487 -8.87 18.35 13.03
CA ASN A 487 -9.93 17.66 12.27
C ASN A 487 -11.18 17.40 13.12
N ALA A 488 -11.04 17.03 14.40
CA ALA A 488 -12.19 16.92 15.31
C ALA A 488 -12.80 18.30 15.62
N THR A 489 -11.96 19.32 15.80
CA THR A 489 -12.37 20.71 16.03
C THR A 489 -12.94 21.34 14.76
N ASP A 490 -12.47 21.05 13.56
CA ASP A 490 -13.02 21.55 12.28
C ASP A 490 -14.32 20.81 11.94
N ILE A 491 -14.43 19.52 12.22
CA ILE A 491 -15.72 18.80 12.20
C ILE A 491 -16.73 19.50 13.11
N VAL A 492 -16.29 20.04 14.25
CA VAL A 492 -17.13 20.74 15.24
C VAL A 492 -17.27 22.25 14.98
N SER A 493 -16.32 22.92 14.31
CA SER A 493 -16.19 24.39 14.24
C SER A 493 -16.25 24.96 12.82
N SER A 494 -15.83 24.23 11.78
CA SER A 494 -16.04 24.62 10.37
C SER A 494 -17.51 24.47 9.95
N THR A 495 -18.30 23.84 10.80
CA THR A 495 -19.74 23.79 10.70
C THR A 495 -20.34 25.02 11.40
N GLN A 496 -20.64 26.05 10.60
CA GLN A 496 -21.89 26.81 10.77
C GLN A 496 -23.12 25.90 10.57
N ILE A 497 -23.12 24.72 11.20
CA ILE A 497 -24.33 23.96 11.45
C ILE A 497 -25.05 24.77 12.51
N LYS A 498 -26.01 25.58 12.07
CA LYS A 498 -27.17 25.92 12.91
C LYS A 498 -27.51 24.65 13.68
N HIS A 499 -27.68 24.74 14.99
CA HIS A 499 -28.13 23.67 15.90
C HIS A 499 -29.46 22.97 15.51
N GLN A 500 -29.89 23.02 14.25
CA GLN A 500 -31.08 22.40 13.69
C GLN A 500 -30.84 21.13 12.87
N GLU A 501 -29.61 20.73 12.54
CA GLU A 501 -29.37 19.41 11.95
C GLU A 501 -28.16 18.76 12.63
N ARG A 502 -28.44 17.77 13.47
CA ARG A 502 -27.44 16.81 13.96
C ARG A 502 -26.64 16.33 12.75
N ILE A 503 -25.31 16.18 12.86
CA ILE A 503 -24.59 15.27 11.96
C ILE A 503 -25.20 13.89 12.24
N GLU A 504 -26.22 13.51 11.46
CA GLU A 504 -26.66 12.15 11.39
C GLU A 504 -25.48 11.37 10.84
N SER A 505 -24.88 10.47 11.64
CA SER A 505 -24.04 9.41 11.11
C SER A 505 -25.00 8.50 10.36
N PRO A 506 -25.24 8.66 9.04
CA PRO A 506 -26.53 8.27 8.48
C PRO A 506 -26.73 6.74 8.45
N ILE A 507 -25.69 5.95 8.79
CA ILE A 507 -25.58 4.57 8.35
C ILE A 507 -24.97 3.60 9.37
N VAL A 508 -24.47 4.05 10.53
CA VAL A 508 -24.14 3.10 11.62
C VAL A 508 -25.45 2.70 12.29
N ARG A 509 -26.15 1.74 11.66
CA ARG A 509 -27.42 1.20 12.09
C ARG A 509 -27.22 -0.21 12.63
N LYS A 510 -27.94 -0.53 13.70
CA LYS A 510 -28.08 -1.90 14.18
C LYS A 510 -29.01 -2.67 13.24
N TYR A 511 -28.43 -3.49 12.37
CA TYR A 511 -29.18 -4.47 11.60
C TYR A 511 -29.26 -5.73 12.48
N GLU A 512 -30.31 -5.91 13.28
CA GLU A 512 -30.42 -7.12 14.09
C GLU A 512 -30.64 -8.34 13.18
N ASN A 513 -29.74 -9.34 13.21
CA ASN A 513 -30.04 -10.67 12.67
C ASN A 513 -30.58 -11.53 13.83
N PRO A 514 -31.90 -11.75 13.95
CA PRO A 514 -32.49 -12.29 15.17
C PRO A 514 -32.08 -13.74 15.49
N LYS A 515 -31.44 -14.46 14.55
CA LYS A 515 -31.18 -15.90 14.69
C LYS A 515 -29.86 -16.42 14.13
N GLY A 516 -28.95 -15.56 13.68
CA GLY A 516 -27.68 -16.03 13.09
C GLY A 516 -27.86 -17.01 11.93
N GLY A 517 -29.02 -16.96 11.26
CA GLY A 517 -29.27 -17.77 10.07
C GLY A 517 -28.39 -17.27 8.91
N PRO A 518 -28.07 -18.13 7.93
CA PRO A 518 -27.21 -17.76 6.80
C PRO A 518 -27.88 -16.74 5.88
N SER A 519 -29.21 -16.58 5.95
CA SER A 519 -29.94 -15.65 5.10
C SER A 519 -30.07 -14.27 5.71
N LEU A 520 -29.73 -13.25 4.92
CA LEU A 520 -29.94 -11.84 5.19
C LEU A 520 -31.28 -11.32 4.66
N GLN A 521 -32.08 -12.15 3.98
CA GLN A 521 -33.32 -11.77 3.30
C GLN A 521 -34.30 -10.97 4.17
N ASP A 522 -34.41 -11.34 5.45
CA ASP A 522 -35.38 -10.79 6.40
C ASP A 522 -34.76 -9.75 7.35
N VAL A 523 -33.50 -9.37 7.16
CA VAL A 523 -32.84 -8.36 8.01
C VAL A 523 -33.44 -6.98 7.72
N PRO A 524 -34.04 -6.29 8.72
CA PRO A 524 -34.64 -4.98 8.51
C PRO A 524 -33.62 -3.97 7.98
N GLY A 525 -33.95 -3.27 6.89
CA GLY A 525 -33.07 -2.24 6.30
C GLY A 525 -31.92 -2.77 5.43
N ILE A 526 -31.75 -4.10 5.29
CA ILE A 526 -30.65 -4.66 4.47
C ILE A 526 -30.74 -4.24 3.00
N LYS A 527 -31.96 -4.14 2.45
CA LYS A 527 -32.16 -3.73 1.06
C LYS A 527 -31.74 -2.27 0.85
N GLU A 528 -31.96 -1.41 1.85
CA GLU A 528 -31.47 -0.03 1.83
C GLU A 528 -29.94 -0.01 1.83
N TYR A 529 -29.31 -0.77 2.75
CA TYR A 529 -27.85 -0.92 2.80
C TYR A 529 -27.27 -1.38 1.46
N VAL A 530 -27.81 -2.45 0.87
CA VAL A 530 -27.31 -3.02 -0.38
C VAL A 530 -27.48 -2.07 -1.56
N ASN A 531 -28.58 -1.30 -1.61
CA ASN A 531 -28.78 -0.32 -2.67
C ASN A 531 -27.77 0.84 -2.64
N MET A 532 -27.14 1.09 -1.49
CA MET A 532 -26.08 2.09 -1.32
C MET A 532 -24.69 1.58 -1.71
N LEU A 533 -24.54 0.27 -1.97
CA LEU A 533 -23.29 -0.30 -2.46
C LEU A 533 -23.13 -0.08 -3.99
N PRO A 534 -21.87 -0.04 -4.47
CA PRO A 534 -21.56 -0.20 -5.90
C PRO A 534 -22.24 -1.43 -6.48
N GLU A 535 -22.70 -1.34 -7.74
CA GLU A 535 -23.50 -2.40 -8.39
C GLU A 535 -22.82 -3.77 -8.37
N ASP A 536 -21.48 -3.82 -8.50
CA ASP A 536 -20.67 -5.03 -8.48
C ASP A 536 -20.48 -5.63 -7.08
N GLU A 537 -20.75 -4.88 -6.02
CA GLU A 537 -20.70 -5.33 -4.62
C GLU A 537 -22.09 -5.70 -4.06
N ARG A 538 -23.17 -5.46 -4.80
CA ARG A 538 -24.52 -5.80 -4.34
C ARG A 538 -24.73 -7.31 -4.27
N PHE A 539 -25.08 -7.81 -3.08
CA PHE A 539 -25.34 -9.24 -2.83
C PHE A 539 -26.84 -9.61 -2.82
N PHE A 540 -27.69 -8.73 -3.36
CA PHE A 540 -29.10 -9.01 -3.65
C PHE A 540 -29.34 -8.84 -5.16
N ASP A 541 -30.22 -9.66 -5.72
CA ASP A 541 -30.64 -9.57 -7.11
C ASP A 541 -31.54 -8.34 -7.35
N LYS A 542 -31.79 -8.04 -8.63
CA LYS A 542 -32.67 -6.95 -9.06
C LYS A 542 -34.13 -7.08 -8.60
N ASN A 543 -34.55 -8.26 -8.18
CA ASN A 543 -35.89 -8.54 -7.66
C ASN A 543 -35.94 -8.39 -6.13
N GLY A 544 -34.81 -8.09 -5.47
CA GLY A 544 -34.70 -7.94 -4.04
C GLY A 544 -34.61 -9.25 -3.27
N ASN A 545 -34.14 -10.32 -3.92
CA ASN A 545 -33.81 -11.59 -3.27
C ASN A 545 -32.31 -11.67 -3.00
N GLU A 546 -31.92 -12.21 -1.85
CA GLU A 546 -30.53 -12.52 -1.54
C GLU A 546 -29.96 -13.50 -2.57
N ILE A 547 -28.76 -13.20 -3.08
CA ILE A 547 -28.06 -14.09 -4.00
C ILE A 547 -27.45 -15.24 -3.20
N PRO A 548 -27.65 -16.52 -3.59
CA PRO A 548 -27.05 -17.65 -2.90
C PRO A 548 -25.52 -17.57 -2.84
N ASP A 549 -24.91 -17.99 -1.73
CA ASP A 549 -23.47 -17.89 -1.48
C ASP A 549 -22.61 -18.47 -2.62
N GLU A 550 -23.02 -19.62 -3.18
CA GLU A 550 -22.35 -20.29 -4.30
C GLU A 550 -22.45 -19.56 -5.64
N SER A 551 -23.35 -18.56 -5.74
CA SER A 551 -23.57 -17.73 -6.92
C SER A 551 -23.01 -16.31 -6.77
N LEU A 552 -22.51 -15.94 -5.58
CA LEU A 552 -21.88 -14.64 -5.35
C LEU A 552 -20.53 -14.57 -6.04
N LYS A 553 -20.29 -13.47 -6.76
CA LYS A 553 -18.95 -13.09 -7.21
C LYS A 553 -18.12 -12.60 -6.03
N GLU A 554 -16.81 -12.62 -6.17
CA GLU A 554 -15.87 -12.27 -5.11
C GLU A 554 -16.13 -10.89 -4.48
N PRO A 555 -16.39 -9.79 -5.25
CA PRO A 555 -16.72 -8.50 -4.65
C PRO A 555 -18.04 -8.52 -3.84
N GLN A 556 -19.04 -9.27 -4.30
CA GLN A 556 -20.34 -9.39 -3.63
C GLN A 556 -20.22 -10.19 -2.34
N LEU A 557 -19.48 -11.30 -2.38
CA LEU A 557 -19.20 -12.12 -1.19
C LEU A 557 -18.39 -11.35 -0.15
N GLN A 558 -17.42 -10.55 -0.58
CA GLN A 558 -16.64 -9.69 0.30
C GLN A 558 -17.48 -8.60 0.96
N ALA A 559 -18.32 -7.90 0.19
CA ALA A 559 -19.25 -6.90 0.74
C ALA A 559 -20.25 -7.53 1.72
N ARG A 560 -20.74 -8.74 1.43
CA ARG A 560 -21.57 -9.53 2.35
C ARG A 560 -20.81 -9.92 3.62
N ASN A 561 -19.58 -10.41 3.51
CA ASN A 561 -18.74 -10.75 4.66
C ASN A 561 -18.50 -9.54 5.54
N ARG A 562 -18.19 -8.38 4.95
CA ARG A 562 -18.06 -7.13 5.70
C ARG A 562 -19.36 -6.79 6.43
N PHE A 563 -20.51 -6.91 5.76
CA PHE A 563 -21.79 -6.67 6.42
C PHE A 563 -21.98 -7.56 7.65
N ILE A 564 -21.71 -8.87 7.53
CA ILE A 564 -21.91 -9.88 8.58
C ILE A 564 -20.86 -9.80 9.70
N HIS A 565 -19.63 -9.41 9.38
CA HIS A 565 -18.51 -9.49 10.32
C HIS A 565 -18.19 -8.15 10.97
N SER A 566 -18.60 -7.04 10.37
CA SER A 566 -18.39 -5.70 10.91
C SER A 566 -19.29 -5.43 12.11
N LYS A 567 -18.66 -5.18 13.27
CA LYS A 567 -19.34 -4.76 14.50
C LYS A 567 -20.20 -3.52 14.31
N TRP A 568 -19.82 -2.65 13.36
CA TRP A 568 -20.51 -1.42 13.02
C TRP A 568 -21.91 -1.62 12.46
N ASN A 569 -22.19 -2.76 11.84
CA ASN A 569 -23.52 -3.09 11.32
C ASN A 569 -24.41 -3.76 12.39
N GLY A 570 -23.96 -3.82 13.65
CA GLY A 570 -24.61 -4.60 14.71
C GLY A 570 -24.48 -6.12 14.53
N GLN A 571 -23.80 -6.55 13.47
CA GLN A 571 -23.41 -7.93 13.20
C GLN A 571 -22.05 -8.18 13.83
N GLY A 572 -21.77 -9.37 14.34
CA GLY A 572 -20.55 -9.55 15.11
C GLY A 572 -20.24 -10.98 15.46
N GLY A 573 -20.57 -11.88 14.53
CA GLY A 573 -20.67 -13.33 14.71
C GLY A 573 -19.56 -14.00 15.52
#